data_AF-E3JRW2-F1
#
_entry.id   AF-E3JRW2-F1
#
_cell.length_a   1.000
_cell.length_b   1.000
_cell.length_c   1.000
_cell.angle_alpha   90.00
_cell.angle_beta   90.00
_cell.angle_gamma   90.00
#
_symmetry.space_group_name_H-M   'P 1'
#
loop_
_entity.id
_entity.type
_entity.pdbx_description
1 polymer ?
#
loop_
_entity_poly.entity_id
_entity_poly.type
_entity_poly.pdbx_seq_one_letter_code
_entity_poly.pdbx_strand_id
1 'polypeptide(L)'
;MPSIKLLTFFAIIACGFASADLASDRKTRCTFRCPRLTEGGCLRITHRDKDGQPNRWEVLKAYHTENHPLFYNCLGTNADLSVCAEMGKIVLPHPPKAQ
;
A
#
# COMPACT_ATOMS: atom_id res chain seq x y z
N MET A 1 34.27 -2.63 -22.66
CA MET A 1 32.99 -3.30 -22.41
C MET A 1 32.97 -3.73 -20.95
N PRO A 2 32.06 -3.20 -20.10
CA PRO A 2 31.98 -3.64 -18.71
C PRO A 2 31.69 -5.14 -18.67
N SER A 3 32.48 -5.88 -17.89
CA SER A 3 32.36 -7.33 -17.73
C SER A 3 30.95 -7.69 -17.25
N ILE A 4 30.29 -8.65 -17.90
CA ILE A 4 28.93 -9.13 -17.56
C ILE A 4 28.84 -9.47 -16.06
N LYS A 5 29.91 -10.02 -15.47
CA LYS A 5 29.97 -10.32 -14.03
C LYS A 5 29.81 -9.06 -13.16
N LEU A 6 30.45 -7.96 -13.54
CA LEU A 6 30.42 -6.69 -12.79
C LEU A 6 29.01 -6.09 -12.80
N LEU A 7 28.31 -6.15 -13.94
CA LEU A 7 26.92 -5.69 -14.08
C LEU A 7 25.95 -6.47 -13.17
N THR A 8 26.13 -7.79 -13.04
CA THR A 8 25.27 -8.61 -12.18
C THR A 8 25.45 -8.27 -10.70
N PHE A 9 26.68 -8.04 -10.23
CA PHE A 9 26.95 -7.69 -8.84
C PHE A 9 26.33 -6.33 -8.44
N PHE A 10 26.42 -5.33 -9.31
CA PHE A 10 25.81 -4.01 -9.04
C PHE A 10 24.28 -4.07 -8.99
N ALA A 11 23.65 -4.86 -9.86
CA ALA A 11 22.19 -5.02 -9.86
C ALA A 11 21.67 -5.66 -8.55
N ILE A 12 22.39 -6.65 -8.00
CA ILE A 12 22.01 -7.31 -6.74
C ILE A 12 22.08 -6.32 -5.57
N ILE A 13 23.15 -5.52 -5.50
CA ILE A 13 23.35 -4.53 -4.45
C ILE A 13 22.26 -3.44 -4.49
N ALA A 14 21.95 -2.92 -5.69
CA ALA A 14 20.93 -1.89 -5.86
C ALA A 14 19.51 -2.36 -5.47
N CYS A 15 19.12 -3.58 -5.86
CA CYS A 15 17.84 -4.18 -5.48
C CYS A 15 17.71 -4.37 -3.96
N GLY A 16 18.82 -4.66 -3.26
CA GLY A 16 18.86 -4.76 -1.81
C GLY A 16 18.51 -3.44 -1.11
N PHE A 17 19.12 -2.33 -1.55
CA PHE A 17 18.83 -0.99 -1.00
C PHE A 17 17.38 -0.56 -1.21
N ALA A 18 16.87 -0.70 -2.44
CA ALA A 18 15.47 -0.35 -2.74
C ALA A 18 14.46 -1.14 -1.89
N SER A 19 14.76 -2.42 -1.61
CA SER A 19 13.90 -3.26 -0.76
C SER A 19 13.97 -2.85 0.71
N ALA A 20 15.16 -2.48 1.20
CA ALA A 20 15.36 -2.00 2.57
C ALA A 20 14.70 -0.63 2.79
N ASP A 21 14.81 0.29 1.83
CA ASP A 21 14.16 1.60 1.86
C ASP A 21 12.64 1.44 1.92
N LEU A 22 12.08 0.57 1.07
CA LEU A 22 10.64 0.29 1.10
C LEU A 22 10.19 -0.32 2.45
N ALA A 23 10.99 -1.21 3.05
CA ALA A 23 10.67 -1.78 4.35
C ALA A 23 10.71 -0.72 5.48
N SER A 24 11.68 0.20 5.42
CA SER A 24 11.78 1.33 6.34
C SER A 24 10.62 2.31 6.17
N ASP A 25 10.30 2.67 4.92
CA ASP A 25 9.21 3.58 4.58
C ASP A 25 7.86 3.02 5.02
N ARG A 26 7.63 1.71 4.86
CA ARG A 26 6.41 1.04 5.35
C ARG A 26 6.20 1.18 6.85
N LYS A 27 7.26 1.32 7.65
CA LYS A 27 7.16 1.51 9.10
C LYS A 27 6.98 2.97 9.50
N THR A 28 7.49 3.91 8.71
CA THR A 28 7.62 5.32 9.15
C THR A 28 6.60 6.25 8.48
N ARG A 29 6.07 5.90 7.31
CA ARG A 29 5.11 6.74 6.58
C ARG A 29 3.70 6.62 7.14
N CYS A 30 3.14 7.78 7.51
CA CYS A 30 1.73 7.98 7.84
C CYS A 30 0.96 8.43 6.58
N THR A 31 0.31 7.53 5.84
CA THR A 31 -0.42 7.92 4.61
C THR A 31 -1.89 8.14 4.87
N PHE A 32 -2.52 7.32 5.72
CA PHE A 32 -3.93 7.47 6.09
C PHE A 32 -4.16 7.06 7.54
N ARG A 33 -5.29 7.51 8.11
CA ARG A 33 -5.66 7.27 9.52
C ARG A 33 -7.00 6.56 9.61
N CYS A 34 -7.07 5.53 10.46
CA CYS A 34 -8.32 4.85 10.83
C CYS A 34 -8.68 5.17 12.29
N PRO A 35 -9.49 6.22 12.55
CA PRO A 35 -9.67 6.76 13.90
C PRO A 35 -10.60 5.95 14.81
N ARG A 36 -11.50 5.14 14.23
CA ARG A 36 -12.52 4.37 14.98
C ARG A 36 -12.39 2.86 14.79
N LEU A 37 -11.39 2.41 14.02
CA LEU A 37 -11.38 1.07 13.41
C LEU A 37 -10.07 0.33 13.64
N THR A 38 -10.21 -1.00 13.75
CA THR A 38 -9.17 -1.90 14.24
C THR A 38 -8.09 -2.22 13.22
N GLU A 39 -8.34 -2.05 11.92
CA GLU A 39 -7.40 -2.42 10.86
C GLU A 39 -7.50 -1.50 9.63
N GLY A 40 -6.35 -1.23 9.01
CA GLY A 40 -6.25 -0.56 7.71
C GLY A 40 -6.16 -1.59 6.56
N GLY A 41 -6.75 -1.27 5.42
CA GLY A 41 -6.74 -2.10 4.23
C GLY A 41 -6.22 -1.36 2.99
N CYS A 42 -5.57 -2.11 2.12
CA CYS A 42 -5.06 -1.68 0.82
C CYS A 42 -5.89 -2.40 -0.25
N LEU A 43 -6.75 -1.65 -0.93
CA LEU A 43 -7.68 -2.18 -1.90
C LEU A 43 -7.08 -2.11 -3.29
N ARG A 44 -7.10 -3.22 -4.02
CA ARG A 44 -6.75 -3.29 -5.44
C ARG A 44 -7.97 -3.69 -6.26
N ILE A 45 -8.28 -2.92 -7.28
CA ILE A 45 -9.37 -3.21 -8.22
C ILE A 45 -8.88 -4.32 -9.15
N THR A 46 -9.50 -5.51 -9.06
CA THR A 46 -9.14 -6.67 -9.89
C THR A 46 -10.05 -6.81 -11.10
N HIS A 47 -11.23 -6.19 -11.08
CA HIS A 47 -12.17 -6.21 -12.19
C HIS A 47 -13.04 -4.94 -12.21
N ARG A 48 -13.40 -4.51 -13.42
CA ARG A 48 -14.36 -3.44 -13.70
C ARG A 48 -15.50 -4.00 -14.55
N ASP A 49 -16.72 -3.57 -14.31
CA ASP A 49 -17.86 -3.94 -15.13
C ASP A 49 -17.83 -3.28 -16.52
N LYS A 50 -18.90 -3.47 -17.30
CA LYS A 50 -19.03 -2.95 -18.66
C LYS A 50 -19.04 -1.41 -18.72
N ASP A 51 -19.43 -0.76 -17.62
CA ASP A 51 -19.51 0.69 -17.49
C ASP A 51 -18.19 1.26 -16.91
N GLY A 52 -17.18 0.42 -16.72
CA GLY A 52 -15.88 0.79 -16.17
C GLY A 52 -15.88 0.95 -14.64
N GLN A 53 -16.97 0.61 -13.96
CA GLN A 53 -17.06 0.72 -12.51
C GLN A 53 -16.39 -0.47 -11.83
N PRO A 54 -15.59 -0.25 -10.78
CA PRO A 54 -15.01 -1.35 -10.01
C PRO A 54 -16.12 -2.23 -9.42
N ASN A 55 -16.04 -3.55 -9.63
CA ASN A 55 -17.01 -4.50 -9.07
C ASN A 55 -16.38 -5.73 -8.41
N ARG A 56 -15.05 -5.86 -8.47
CA ARG A 56 -14.28 -6.81 -7.66
C ARG A 56 -12.98 -6.19 -7.19
N TRP A 57 -12.61 -6.57 -5.98
CA TRP A 57 -11.44 -6.04 -5.30
C TRP A 57 -10.69 -7.15 -4.56
N GLU A 58 -9.38 -6.99 -4.51
CA GLU A 58 -8.50 -7.69 -3.59
C GLU A 58 -8.18 -6.75 -2.43
N VAL A 59 -8.17 -7.28 -1.20
CA VAL A 59 -7.87 -6.51 0.00
C VAL A 59 -6.62 -7.09 0.65
N LEU A 60 -5.59 -6.25 0.75
CA LEU A 60 -4.38 -6.56 1.49
C LEU A 60 -4.39 -5.80 2.81
N LYS A 61 -3.82 -6.40 3.85
CA LYS A 61 -3.63 -5.70 5.13
C LYS A 61 -2.67 -4.53 4.92
N ALA A 62 -3.04 -3.34 5.41
CA ALA A 62 -2.15 -2.18 5.38
C ALA A 62 -1.03 -2.30 6.40
N TYR A 63 0.10 -1.63 6.13
CA TYR A 63 1.21 -1.56 7.07
C TYR A 63 0.93 -0.52 8.14
N HIS A 64 1.07 -0.90 9.40
CA HIS A 64 1.04 0.05 10.52
C HIS A 64 2.27 0.94 10.49
N THR A 65 2.07 2.21 10.84
CA THR A 65 3.17 3.09 11.19
C THR A 65 3.63 2.79 12.63
N GLU A 66 4.92 2.58 12.80
CA GLU A 66 5.56 2.32 14.08
C GLU A 66 5.28 3.46 15.07
N ASN A 67 4.92 3.12 16.31
CA ASN A 67 4.52 4.06 17.37
C ASN A 67 3.29 4.94 17.07
N HIS A 68 2.61 4.73 15.94
CA HIS A 68 1.42 5.47 15.52
C HIS A 68 0.27 4.50 15.19
N PRO A 69 -0.39 3.91 16.21
CA PRO A 69 -1.26 2.74 16.04
C PRO A 69 -2.51 2.97 15.17
N LEU A 70 -2.89 4.23 14.93
CA LEU A 70 -4.04 4.58 14.09
C LEU A 70 -3.65 4.95 12.65
N PHE A 71 -2.36 4.95 12.33
CA PHE A 71 -1.83 5.36 11.04
C PHE A 71 -1.27 4.18 10.27
N TYR A 72 -1.51 4.24 8.96
CA TYR A 72 -1.24 3.15 8.04
C TYR A 72 -0.72 3.66 6.69
N ASN A 73 -0.15 2.74 5.91
CA ASN A 73 0.19 2.96 4.51
C ASN A 73 0.06 1.67 3.67
N CYS A 74 0.06 1.86 2.35
CA CYS A 74 -0.07 0.80 1.35
C CYS A 74 1.16 0.71 0.43
N LEU A 75 2.34 1.13 0.91
CA LEU A 75 3.52 1.26 0.07
C LEU A 75 3.97 -0.08 -0.51
N GLY A 76 4.16 -0.11 -1.84
CA GLY A 76 4.55 -1.31 -2.58
C GLY A 76 3.48 -2.40 -2.63
N THR A 77 2.20 -2.09 -2.39
CA THR A 77 1.08 -3.03 -2.56
C THR A 77 0.34 -2.88 -3.89
N ASN A 78 0.67 -1.86 -4.69
CA ASN A 78 -0.07 -1.48 -5.91
C ASN A 78 -1.57 -1.28 -5.66
N ALA A 79 -1.93 -0.75 -4.48
CA ALA A 79 -3.31 -0.45 -4.14
C ALA A 79 -3.82 0.79 -4.87
N ASP A 80 -5.06 0.71 -5.33
CA ASP A 80 -5.80 1.82 -5.92
C ASP A 80 -6.40 2.73 -4.82
N LEU A 81 -6.78 2.13 -3.68
CA LEU A 81 -7.48 2.82 -2.60
C LEU A 81 -6.98 2.36 -1.23
N SER A 82 -6.92 3.27 -0.27
CA SER A 82 -6.77 2.95 1.15
C SER A 82 -8.14 2.88 1.80
N VAL A 83 -8.36 1.94 2.71
CA VAL A 83 -9.66 1.73 3.37
C VAL A 83 -9.47 1.46 4.85
N CYS A 84 -10.51 1.72 5.65
CA CYS A 84 -10.55 1.26 7.02
C CYS A 84 -11.52 0.09 7.12
N ALA A 85 -11.12 -0.98 7.79
CA ALA A 85 -11.95 -2.17 7.96
C ALA A 85 -12.58 -2.18 9.36
N GLU A 86 -13.89 -2.40 9.42
CA GLU A 86 -14.58 -2.84 10.64
C GLU A 86 -14.85 -4.35 10.52
N MET A 87 -15.06 -5.02 11.65
CA MET A 87 -15.50 -6.42 11.65
C MET A 87 -16.73 -6.60 10.74
N GLY A 88 -16.58 -7.39 9.67
CA GLY A 88 -17.63 -7.68 8.69
C GLY A 88 -17.92 -6.57 7.67
N LYS A 89 -17.18 -5.45 7.65
CA LYS A 89 -17.43 -4.31 6.73
C LYS A 89 -16.15 -3.62 6.27
N ILE A 90 -16.08 -3.30 4.99
CA ILE A 90 -15.05 -2.41 4.44
C ILE A 90 -15.65 -1.01 4.35
N VAL A 91 -15.05 -0.03 5.03
CA VAL A 91 -15.43 1.38 4.96
C VAL A 91 -14.46 2.08 4.01
N LEU A 92 -14.97 2.47 2.84
CA LEU A 92 -14.23 3.31 1.91
C LEU A 92 -14.13 4.74 2.51
N PRO A 93 -12.95 5.37 2.51
CA PRO A 93 -12.85 6.77 2.88
C PRO A 93 -13.70 7.59 1.92
N HIS A 94 -14.46 8.55 2.45
CA HIS A 94 -15.21 9.46 1.60
C HIS A 94 -14.24 10.22 0.68
N PRO A 95 -14.57 10.38 -0.61
CA PRO A 95 -13.78 11.25 -1.47
C PRO A 95 -13.71 12.65 -0.84
N PRO A 96 -12.57 13.35 -0.93
CA PRO A 96 -12.49 14.72 -0.46
C PRO A 96 -13.60 15.52 -1.15
N LYS A 97 -14.39 16.28 -0.37
CA LYS A 97 -15.33 17.24 -0.94
C LYS A 97 -14.50 18.18 -1.82
N ALA A 98 -14.86 18.30 -3.09
CA ALA A 98 -14.34 19.37 -3.93
C ALA A 98 -14.60 20.69 -3.19
N GLN A 99 -13.53 21.45 -2.93
CA GLN A 99 -13.63 22.82 -2.43
C GLN A 99 -14.13 23.73 -3.55
#